data_AF-A0A956UHG8-F1
#
_entry.id   AF-A0A956UHG8-F1
#
_cell.length_a   1.000
_cell.length_b   1.000
_cell.length_c   1.000
_cell.angle_alpha   90.00
_cell.angle_beta   90.00
_cell.angle_gamma   90.00
#
_symmetry.space_group_name_H-M   'P 1'
#
loop_
_entity.id
_entity.type
_entity.pdbx_description
1 polymer ?
#
loop_
_entity_poly.entity_id
_entity_poly.type
_entity_poly.pdbx_seq_one_letter_code
_entity_poly.pdbx_strand_id
1 'polypeptide(L)'
;MTASSPATRARALSAGIAVAFHDIDGEERHASEESLRAGLAAIESGSGYREADPAIPPVILSRDGQTTKLAIRAEIAAPTLDCRLVDEAGLETAWAALIVDGQLALPPLPFGYHNLSIELGGRLVTSRVISAPARAHQPGGARTWGVFTPLYALRSGGNAGAGDLLDLVDFGELMGREGASFVGTLPLLASFLDDPFEPSPYAPVSRTCWNEFYARPEGLPPAGPEGLRGEALVDYRSVAARKREAIETQLRAPGAPWPQIEAYAACHPHVERYARFRAFQRRSRTNWQAWPEPQRSGTIDMEAIDRDEYRYHLFAQWLTATQIDAAAVHLRDHGVGLYLDYPVGVHPDGFDAWDGQGLFAEGMNVGAPPDGFQRAGQDWGFRPMLPAALREQGYRPLINALRHHMAVASMLRIDHVMGLH
;
A
#
# COMPACT_ATOMS: atom_id res chain seq x y z
N MET A 1 9.04 8.31 -36.41
CA MET A 1 9.72 8.07 -35.11
C MET A 1 11.09 7.51 -35.42
N THR A 2 12.15 8.09 -34.86
CA THR A 2 13.52 7.59 -35.02
C THR A 2 13.68 6.26 -34.27
N ALA A 3 14.31 5.28 -34.92
CA ALA A 3 14.64 4.02 -34.27
C ALA A 3 15.64 4.27 -33.11
N SER A 4 15.39 3.65 -31.96
CA SER A 4 16.24 3.79 -30.77
C SER A 4 17.65 3.27 -31.00
N SER A 5 18.67 4.04 -30.59
CA SER A 5 20.07 3.59 -30.68
C SER A 5 20.32 2.26 -29.91
N PRO A 6 21.22 1.38 -30.38
CA PRO A 6 21.56 0.14 -29.68
C PRO A 6 22.05 0.36 -28.24
N ALA A 7 22.79 1.46 -28.00
CA ALA A 7 23.28 1.82 -26.68
C ALA A 7 22.13 2.16 -25.71
N THR A 8 21.15 2.94 -26.17
CA THR A 8 19.96 3.28 -25.36
C THR A 8 19.14 2.03 -25.04
N ARG A 9 18.95 1.13 -26.02
CA ARG A 9 18.23 -0.14 -25.80
C ARG A 9 18.93 -1.02 -24.77
N ALA A 10 20.26 -1.16 -24.87
CA ALA A 10 21.04 -1.96 -23.93
C ALA A 10 20.94 -1.40 -22.50
N ARG A 11 21.04 -0.08 -22.34
CA ARG A 11 20.84 0.58 -21.03
C ARG A 11 19.43 0.38 -20.49
N ALA A 12 18.41 0.55 -21.32
CA ALA A 12 17.01 0.34 -20.95
C ALA A 12 16.77 -1.09 -20.44
N LEU A 13 17.24 -2.10 -21.16
CA LEU A 13 17.15 -3.50 -20.73
C LEU A 13 17.88 -3.75 -19.41
N SER A 14 19.07 -3.17 -19.21
CA SER A 14 19.80 -3.28 -17.96
C SER A 14 19.09 -2.62 -16.78
N ALA A 15 18.28 -1.58 -17.03
CA ALA A 15 17.44 -0.91 -16.04
C ALA A 15 16.07 -1.60 -15.83
N GLY A 16 15.80 -2.71 -16.54
CA GLY A 16 14.51 -3.42 -16.48
C GLY A 16 13.39 -2.78 -17.31
N ILE A 17 13.70 -1.87 -18.24
CA ILE A 17 12.73 -1.28 -19.16
C ILE A 17 12.63 -2.13 -20.42
N ALA A 18 11.42 -2.62 -20.71
CA ALA A 18 11.14 -3.34 -21.95
C ALA A 18 11.29 -2.40 -23.17
N VAL A 19 12.01 -2.85 -24.19
CA VAL A 19 12.21 -2.11 -25.45
C VAL A 19 11.15 -2.41 -26.51
N ALA A 20 10.33 -3.43 -26.25
CA ALA A 20 9.22 -3.86 -27.07
C ALA A 20 8.18 -4.60 -26.22
N PHE A 21 6.93 -4.63 -26.67
CA PHE A 21 5.86 -5.42 -26.08
C PHE A 21 4.88 -5.88 -27.18
N HIS A 22 4.09 -6.91 -26.90
CA HIS A 22 2.97 -7.30 -27.77
C HIS A 22 1.71 -6.61 -27.28
N ASP A 23 0.99 -5.95 -28.18
CA ASP A 23 -0.31 -5.35 -27.85
C ASP A 23 -1.43 -6.40 -27.81
N ILE A 24 -2.68 -5.94 -27.60
CA ILE A 24 -3.84 -6.83 -27.46
C ILE A 24 -4.16 -7.62 -28.75
N ASP A 25 -3.74 -7.10 -29.91
CA ASP A 25 -3.90 -7.74 -31.21
C ASP A 25 -2.73 -8.70 -31.53
N GLY A 26 -1.75 -8.79 -30.61
CA GLY A 26 -0.56 -9.60 -30.77
C GLY A 26 0.50 -8.98 -31.68
N GLU A 27 0.37 -7.70 -32.03
CA GLU A 27 1.38 -7.00 -32.81
C GLU A 27 2.53 -6.55 -31.91
N GLU A 28 3.77 -6.77 -32.35
CA GLU A 28 4.94 -6.27 -31.64
C GLU A 28 5.06 -4.75 -31.83
N ARG A 29 5.13 -4.03 -30.72
CA ARG A 29 5.33 -2.58 -30.65
C ARG A 29 6.69 -2.30 -30.05
N HIS A 30 7.46 -1.42 -30.69
CA HIS A 30 8.77 -0.99 -30.19
C HIS A 30 8.69 0.39 -29.52
N ALA A 31 9.36 0.52 -28.38
CA ALA A 31 9.51 1.81 -27.71
C ALA A 31 10.37 2.78 -28.55
N SER A 32 9.96 4.05 -28.58
CA SER A 32 10.74 5.11 -29.22
C SER A 32 12.00 5.45 -28.43
N GLU A 33 13.00 6.07 -29.05
CA GLU A 33 14.19 6.54 -28.32
C GLU A 33 13.85 7.51 -27.20
N GLU A 34 12.88 8.39 -27.45
CA GLU A 34 12.39 9.37 -26.48
C GLU A 34 11.77 8.68 -25.26
N SER A 35 10.89 7.70 -25.47
CA SER A 35 10.27 6.92 -24.39
C SER A 35 11.31 6.18 -23.54
N LEU A 36 12.31 5.57 -24.19
CA LEU A 36 13.38 4.87 -23.47
C LEU A 36 14.26 5.83 -22.66
N ARG A 37 14.60 7.00 -23.20
CA ARG A 37 15.37 8.01 -22.48
C ARG A 37 14.58 8.60 -21.30
N ALA A 38 13.28 8.83 -21.48
CA ALA A 38 12.40 9.32 -20.41
C ALA A 38 12.29 8.30 -19.26
N GLY A 39 12.07 7.01 -19.58
CA GLY A 39 12.04 5.95 -18.58
C GLY A 39 13.37 5.79 -17.85
N LEU A 40 14.50 5.84 -18.57
CA LEU A 40 15.82 5.81 -17.96
C LEU A 40 16.03 6.98 -16.99
N ALA A 41 15.71 8.20 -17.42
CA ALA A 41 15.87 9.39 -16.58
C ALA A 41 15.05 9.30 -15.27
N ALA A 42 13.81 8.80 -15.35
CA ALA A 42 12.94 8.64 -14.19
C ALA A 42 13.43 7.57 -13.20
N ILE A 43 14.01 6.47 -13.70
CA ILE A 43 14.64 5.44 -12.84
C ILE A 43 15.94 5.97 -12.22
N GLU A 44 16.77 6.65 -13.01
CA GLU A 44 18.08 7.17 -12.58
C GLU A 44 17.96 8.33 -11.58
N SER A 45 16.88 9.11 -11.61
CA SER A 45 16.58 10.13 -10.60
C SER A 45 16.08 9.55 -9.27
N GLY A 46 15.67 8.29 -9.27
CA GLY A 46 15.09 7.61 -8.13
C GLY A 46 16.09 7.27 -7.03
N SER A 47 15.65 7.33 -5.77
CA SER A 47 16.50 6.90 -4.65
C SER A 47 16.73 5.39 -4.73
N GLY A 48 18.00 4.94 -4.62
CA GLY A 48 18.34 3.52 -4.64
C GLY A 48 18.71 2.95 -6.02
N TYR A 49 18.69 3.75 -7.09
CA TYR A 49 19.39 3.35 -8.32
C TYR A 49 20.88 3.21 -8.05
N ARG A 50 21.47 2.08 -8.46
CA ARG A 50 22.90 1.83 -8.38
C ARG A 50 23.39 1.30 -9.72
N GLU A 51 24.44 1.93 -10.24
CA GLU A 51 25.10 1.47 -11.46
C GLU A 51 25.92 0.18 -11.23
N ALA A 52 26.39 -0.04 -10.00
CA ALA A 52 27.14 -1.23 -9.60
C ALA A 52 26.30 -2.16 -8.71
N ASP A 53 26.38 -3.46 -9.00
CA ASP A 53 25.73 -4.51 -8.22
C ASP A 53 26.37 -4.62 -6.82
N PRO A 54 25.56 -4.70 -5.74
CA PRO A 54 26.10 -4.88 -4.40
C PRO A 54 26.72 -6.28 -4.23
N ALA A 55 27.67 -6.38 -3.30
CA ALA A 55 28.35 -7.65 -2.97
C ALA A 55 27.37 -8.78 -2.62
N ILE A 56 26.27 -8.43 -1.96
CA ILE A 56 25.08 -9.26 -1.79
C ILE A 56 23.83 -8.41 -2.09
N PRO A 57 22.77 -8.98 -2.67
CA PRO A 57 21.53 -8.25 -2.92
C PRO A 57 20.90 -7.75 -1.59
N PRO A 58 20.20 -6.60 -1.60
CA PRO A 58 19.55 -6.05 -0.41
C PRO A 58 18.42 -6.95 0.11
N VAL A 59 17.84 -7.77 -0.78
CA VAL A 59 16.83 -8.79 -0.44
C VAL A 59 17.17 -10.11 -1.11
N ILE A 60 17.10 -11.18 -0.33
CA ILE A 60 17.23 -12.56 -0.75
C ILE A 60 15.86 -13.22 -0.59
N LEU A 61 15.36 -13.85 -1.65
CA LEU A 61 14.12 -14.62 -1.60
C LEU A 61 14.45 -16.10 -1.41
N SER A 62 13.87 -16.70 -0.38
CA SER A 62 13.95 -18.13 -0.07
C SER A 62 12.56 -18.76 -0.13
N ARG A 63 12.51 -20.08 -0.27
CA ARG A 63 11.27 -20.85 -0.08
C ARG A 63 11.30 -21.55 1.27
N ASP A 64 10.14 -21.63 1.90
CA ASP A 64 9.96 -22.27 3.20
C ASP A 64 10.57 -23.69 3.22
N GLY A 65 11.49 -23.91 4.15
CA GLY A 65 12.19 -25.18 4.33
C GLY A 65 13.18 -25.55 3.22
N GLN A 66 13.53 -24.63 2.31
CA GLN A 66 14.48 -24.90 1.23
C GLN A 66 15.81 -24.16 1.42
N THR A 67 16.91 -24.81 1.04
CA THR A 67 18.23 -24.18 0.92
C THR A 67 18.21 -23.16 -0.21
N THR A 68 18.73 -21.96 0.06
CA THR A 68 18.85 -20.88 -0.93
C THR A 68 20.31 -20.64 -1.27
N LYS A 69 20.63 -20.61 -2.57
CA LYS A 69 21.97 -20.25 -3.04
C LYS A 69 22.06 -18.75 -3.29
N LEU A 70 23.03 -18.11 -2.65
CA LEU A 70 23.31 -16.69 -2.72
C LEU A 70 24.60 -16.47 -3.52
N ALA A 71 24.53 -15.71 -4.61
CA ALA A 71 25.74 -15.28 -5.32
C ALA A 71 26.44 -14.17 -4.52
N ILE A 72 27.76 -14.32 -4.33
CA ILE A 72 28.60 -13.30 -3.72
C ILE A 72 29.36 -12.57 -4.83
N ARG A 73 29.14 -11.27 -4.96
CA ARG A 73 29.70 -10.40 -6.01
C ARG A 73 30.79 -9.50 -5.43
N ALA A 74 31.75 -10.11 -4.74
CA ALA A 74 32.91 -9.44 -4.18
C ALA A 74 34.13 -10.35 -4.27
N GLU A 75 35.32 -9.77 -4.26
CA GLU A 75 36.55 -10.55 -4.05
C GLU A 75 36.54 -11.14 -2.64
N ILE A 76 36.75 -12.45 -2.56
CA ILE A 76 36.72 -13.19 -1.30
C ILE A 76 38.14 -13.68 -1.02
N ALA A 77 38.73 -13.22 0.08
CA ALA A 77 40.09 -13.59 0.48
C ALA A 77 40.16 -14.98 1.15
N ALA A 78 39.02 -15.48 1.66
CA ALA A 78 38.92 -16.74 2.39
C ALA A 78 37.90 -17.69 1.74
N PRO A 79 38.08 -19.01 1.85
CA PRO A 79 37.12 -19.98 1.31
C PRO A 79 35.81 -20.02 2.10
N THR A 80 35.78 -19.45 3.31
CA THR A 80 34.64 -19.45 4.23
C THR A 80 34.27 -18.06 4.67
N LEU A 81 32.98 -17.80 4.86
CA LEU A 81 32.44 -16.55 5.40
C LEU A 81 31.65 -16.79 6.68
N ASP A 82 31.89 -15.96 7.69
CA ASP A 82 31.09 -15.96 8.92
C ASP A 82 29.74 -15.31 8.64
N CYS A 83 28.69 -16.07 8.89
CA CYS A 83 27.31 -15.69 8.63
C CYS A 83 26.52 -15.67 9.92
N ARG A 84 25.68 -14.66 10.06
CA ARG A 84 24.72 -14.53 11.15
C ARG A 84 23.35 -14.25 10.57
N LEU A 85 22.36 -15.00 11.03
CA LEU A 85 20.95 -14.82 10.69
C LEU A 85 20.16 -14.54 11.96
N VAL A 86 19.26 -13.56 11.92
CA VAL A 86 18.30 -13.28 13.00
C VAL A 86 16.89 -13.38 12.42
N ASP A 87 16.03 -14.20 13.01
CA ASP A 87 14.63 -14.36 12.59
C ASP A 87 13.70 -13.28 13.19
N GLU A 88 12.40 -13.34 12.89
CA GLU A 88 11.41 -12.37 13.41
C GLU A 88 11.22 -12.45 14.94
N ALA A 89 11.53 -13.58 15.58
CA ALA A 89 11.46 -13.75 17.02
C ALA A 89 12.74 -13.25 17.72
N GLY A 90 13.75 -12.82 16.96
CA GLY A 90 15.05 -12.41 17.47
C GLY A 90 16.00 -13.57 17.76
N LEU A 91 15.66 -14.80 17.35
CA LEU A 91 16.54 -15.95 17.49
C LEU A 91 17.70 -15.82 16.50
N GLU A 92 18.91 -15.95 17.03
CA GLU A 92 20.14 -15.86 16.26
C GLU A 92 20.69 -17.24 15.92
N THR A 93 21.09 -17.40 14.65
CA THR A 93 21.85 -18.54 14.17
C THR A 93 23.13 -18.04 13.51
N ALA A 94 24.28 -18.58 13.91
CA ALA A 94 25.58 -18.26 13.33
C ALA A 94 26.26 -19.51 12.80
N TRP A 95 26.92 -19.39 11.65
CA TRP A 95 27.68 -20.49 11.03
C TRP A 95 28.78 -19.96 10.11
N ALA A 96 29.81 -20.78 9.89
CA ALA A 96 30.80 -20.55 8.84
C ALA A 96 30.32 -21.21 7.54
N ALA A 97 30.12 -20.42 6.49
CA ALA A 97 29.64 -20.89 5.20
C ALA A 97 30.80 -21.07 4.22
N LEU A 98 30.95 -22.28 3.65
CA LEU A 98 31.88 -22.51 2.55
C LEU A 98 31.36 -21.87 1.27
N ILE A 99 32.24 -21.17 0.55
CA ILE A 99 31.95 -20.63 -0.78
C ILE A 99 32.36 -21.63 -1.84
N VAL A 100 31.41 -21.97 -2.72
CA VAL A 100 31.63 -22.86 -3.86
C VAL A 100 31.16 -22.14 -5.11
N ASP A 101 32.04 -22.01 -6.11
CA ASP A 101 31.76 -21.31 -7.38
C ASP A 101 31.19 -19.89 -7.20
N GLY A 102 31.70 -19.14 -6.23
CA GLY A 102 31.23 -17.79 -5.89
C GLY A 102 29.85 -17.75 -5.24
N GLN A 103 29.33 -18.90 -4.78
CA GLN A 103 28.03 -19.01 -4.14
C GLN A 103 28.14 -19.45 -2.69
N LEU A 104 27.27 -18.90 -1.87
CA LEU A 104 27.05 -19.24 -0.47
C LEU A 104 25.69 -19.92 -0.33
N ALA A 105 25.61 -21.01 0.44
CA ALA A 105 24.34 -21.67 0.73
C ALA A 105 23.77 -21.19 2.07
N LEU A 106 22.54 -20.68 2.05
CA LEU A 106 21.75 -20.44 3.25
C LEU A 106 21.08 -21.75 3.68
N PRO A 107 21.04 -22.07 4.98
CA PRO A 107 20.34 -23.24 5.48
C PRO A 107 18.83 -23.15 5.15
N PRO A 108 18.09 -24.28 5.19
CA PRO A 108 16.63 -24.25 5.15
C PRO A 108 16.06 -23.30 6.21
N LEU A 109 15.25 -22.32 5.78
CA LEU A 109 14.65 -21.32 6.67
C LEU A 109 13.15 -21.53 6.79
N PRO A 110 12.55 -21.43 7.98
CA PRO A 110 11.10 -21.38 8.11
C PRO A 110 10.55 -20.14 7.41
N PHE A 111 9.29 -20.20 6.99
CA PHE A 111 8.60 -19.04 6.42
C PHE A 111 8.67 -17.84 7.37
N GLY A 112 8.84 -16.64 6.82
CA GLY A 112 8.97 -15.41 7.60
C GLY A 112 10.09 -14.50 7.11
N TYR A 113 10.39 -13.49 7.91
CA TYR A 113 11.40 -12.47 7.61
C TYR A 113 12.65 -12.67 8.46
N HIS A 114 13.82 -12.68 7.83
CA HIS A 114 15.10 -12.88 8.50
C HIS A 114 16.09 -11.78 8.10
N ASN A 115 17.11 -11.59 8.92
CA ASN A 115 18.19 -10.62 8.71
C ASN A 115 19.52 -11.34 8.64
N LEU A 116 20.10 -11.38 7.45
CA LEU A 116 21.41 -11.94 7.20
C LEU A 116 22.47 -10.85 7.36
N SER A 117 23.53 -11.17 8.08
CA SER A 117 24.74 -10.37 8.21
C SER A 117 25.94 -11.24 7.86
N ILE A 118 26.82 -10.74 7.00
CA ILE A 118 28.05 -11.43 6.56
C ILE A 118 29.22 -10.46 6.69
N GLU A 119 30.35 -10.94 7.19
CA GLU A 119 31.59 -10.17 7.18
C GLU A 119 32.35 -10.37 5.86
N LEU A 120 32.49 -9.30 5.06
CA LEU A 120 33.18 -9.28 3.77
C LEU A 120 34.27 -8.20 3.77
N GLY A 121 35.54 -8.60 3.63
CA GLY A 121 36.66 -7.66 3.53
C GLY A 121 36.78 -6.69 4.72
N GLY A 122 36.47 -7.17 5.93
CA GLY A 122 36.47 -6.37 7.17
C GLY A 122 35.27 -5.42 7.30
N ARG A 123 34.23 -5.59 6.48
CA ARG A 123 32.96 -4.83 6.57
C ARG A 123 31.80 -5.78 6.78
N LEU A 124 30.89 -5.40 7.68
CA LEU A 124 29.61 -6.08 7.84
C LEU A 124 28.67 -5.65 6.72
N VAL A 125 28.21 -6.61 5.92
CA VAL A 125 27.14 -6.40 4.94
C VAL A 125 25.86 -7.08 5.43
N THR A 126 24.71 -6.45 5.20
CA THR A 126 23.41 -6.96 5.65
C THR A 126 22.43 -7.12 4.49
N SER A 127 21.53 -8.09 4.62
CA SER A 127 20.47 -8.35 3.64
C SER A 127 19.22 -8.87 4.35
N ARG A 128 18.05 -8.50 3.85
CA ARG A 128 16.79 -9.12 4.29
C ARG A 128 16.62 -10.45 3.56
N VAL A 129 16.38 -11.54 4.29
CA VAL A 129 15.95 -12.80 3.69
C VAL A 129 14.45 -12.95 3.91
N ILE A 130 13.68 -13.11 2.83
CA ILE A 130 12.23 -13.38 2.91
C ILE A 130 12.03 -14.84 2.51
N SER A 131 11.69 -15.69 3.48
CA SER A 131 11.35 -17.09 3.22
C SER A 131 9.84 -17.19 3.03
N ALA A 132 9.40 -17.44 1.79
CA ALA A 132 7.99 -17.44 1.42
C ALA A 132 7.44 -18.87 1.30
N PRO A 133 6.17 -19.10 1.67
CA PRO A 133 5.50 -20.37 1.38
C PRO A 133 5.33 -20.55 -0.14
N ALA A 134 5.25 -21.80 -0.59
CA ALA A 134 5.12 -22.11 -2.02
C ALA A 134 3.75 -21.73 -2.62
N ARG A 135 2.72 -21.55 -1.76
CA ARG A 135 1.35 -21.19 -2.15
C ARG A 135 0.81 -20.16 -1.18
N ALA A 136 -0.04 -19.27 -1.68
CA ALA A 136 -0.89 -18.44 -0.83
C ALA A 136 -1.89 -19.32 -0.05
N HIS A 137 -2.47 -18.76 1.01
CA HIS A 137 -3.53 -19.43 1.76
C HIS A 137 -4.71 -19.76 0.82
N GLN A 138 -5.20 -21.00 0.92
CA GLN A 138 -6.39 -21.45 0.20
C GLN A 138 -7.40 -21.92 1.25
N PRO A 139 -8.58 -21.27 1.38
CA PRO A 139 -9.60 -21.76 2.27
C PRO A 139 -10.04 -23.16 1.79
N GLY A 140 -10.07 -24.12 2.70
CA GLY A 140 -10.62 -25.45 2.41
C GLY A 140 -12.14 -25.40 2.29
N GLY A 141 -12.76 -26.36 1.59
CA GLY A 141 -14.21 -26.54 1.57
C GLY A 141 -14.81 -26.74 0.18
N ALA A 142 -16.15 -26.76 0.15
CA ALA A 142 -16.94 -26.83 -1.06
C ALA A 142 -16.97 -25.48 -1.82
N ARG A 143 -17.62 -25.44 -2.98
CA ARG A 143 -17.86 -24.18 -3.71
C ARG A 143 -18.66 -23.23 -2.83
N THR A 144 -18.14 -22.03 -2.61
CA THR A 144 -18.80 -20.95 -1.88
C THR A 144 -19.18 -19.82 -2.83
N TRP A 145 -20.01 -18.89 -2.35
CA TRP A 145 -20.36 -17.66 -3.05
C TRP A 145 -20.39 -16.50 -2.05
N GLY A 146 -20.41 -15.28 -2.58
CA GLY A 146 -20.52 -14.07 -1.78
C GLY A 146 -20.97 -12.90 -2.64
N VAL A 147 -21.16 -11.74 -2.01
CA VAL A 147 -21.67 -10.54 -2.68
C VAL A 147 -20.62 -9.44 -2.70
N PHE A 148 -20.38 -8.85 -3.86
CA PHE A 148 -19.59 -7.64 -3.99
C PHE A 148 -20.54 -6.45 -4.14
N THR A 149 -20.44 -5.47 -3.24
CA THR A 149 -21.22 -4.23 -3.29
C THR A 149 -20.34 -3.04 -2.93
N PRO A 150 -20.35 -1.95 -3.73
CA PRO A 150 -19.75 -0.68 -3.32
C PRO A 150 -20.37 -0.19 -2.01
N LEU A 151 -19.61 -0.19 -0.91
CA LEU A 151 -20.13 0.17 0.41
C LEU A 151 -20.77 1.55 0.43
N TYR A 152 -20.13 2.55 -0.20
CA TYR A 152 -20.68 3.92 -0.26
C TYR A 152 -22.09 3.99 -0.87
N ALA A 153 -22.47 3.01 -1.70
CA ALA A 153 -23.76 3.00 -2.39
C ALA A 153 -24.89 2.40 -1.52
N LEU A 154 -24.58 1.74 -0.40
CA LEU A 154 -25.60 1.19 0.49
C LEU A 154 -26.42 2.32 1.14
N ARG A 155 -27.73 2.10 1.24
CA ARG A 155 -28.69 2.98 1.89
C ARG A 155 -29.34 2.22 3.03
N SER A 156 -29.35 2.81 4.22
CA SER A 156 -30.05 2.28 5.39
C SER A 156 -30.69 3.43 6.15
N GLY A 157 -31.71 3.13 6.96
CA GLY A 157 -32.35 4.13 7.83
C GLY A 157 -31.41 4.71 8.89
N GLY A 158 -30.24 4.10 9.10
CA GLY A 158 -29.24 4.54 10.08
C GLY A 158 -28.09 5.39 9.50
N ASN A 159 -27.89 5.38 8.18
CA ASN A 159 -26.73 6.02 7.57
C ASN A 159 -26.97 7.46 7.16
N ALA A 160 -25.89 8.24 7.05
CA ALA A 160 -25.95 9.67 6.75
C ALA A 160 -26.09 10.00 5.25
N GLY A 161 -26.52 9.03 4.42
CA GLY A 161 -26.67 9.20 2.97
C GLY A 161 -25.58 8.50 2.15
N ALA A 162 -24.75 7.66 2.78
CA ALA A 162 -23.84 6.73 2.14
C ALA A 162 -23.57 5.59 3.13
N GLY A 163 -23.30 4.40 2.61
CA GLY A 163 -23.02 3.25 3.46
C GLY A 163 -21.73 3.39 4.25
N ASP A 164 -21.73 2.87 5.47
CA ASP A 164 -20.58 2.86 6.37
C ASP A 164 -20.37 1.50 7.05
N LEU A 165 -19.38 1.39 7.93
CA LEU A 165 -18.95 0.11 8.50
C LEU A 165 -20.04 -0.63 9.29
N LEU A 166 -21.04 0.06 9.86
CA LEU A 166 -22.17 -0.65 10.47
C LEU A 166 -23.14 -1.18 9.41
N ASP A 167 -23.35 -0.43 8.32
CA ASP A 167 -24.16 -0.96 7.20
C ASP A 167 -23.49 -2.18 6.55
N LEU A 168 -22.15 -2.22 6.52
CA LEU A 168 -21.41 -3.39 6.05
C LEU A 168 -21.66 -4.61 6.94
N VAL A 169 -21.73 -4.42 8.27
CA VAL A 169 -22.08 -5.48 9.23
C VAL A 169 -23.50 -5.96 8.98
N ASP A 170 -24.47 -5.06 8.98
CA ASP A 170 -25.89 -5.40 8.78
C ASP A 170 -26.11 -6.11 7.43
N PHE A 171 -25.47 -5.63 6.37
CA PHE A 171 -25.52 -6.23 5.04
C PHE A 171 -24.85 -7.60 5.01
N GLY A 172 -23.68 -7.74 5.63
CA GLY A 172 -22.95 -9.00 5.70
C GLY A 172 -23.73 -10.07 6.47
N GLU A 173 -24.36 -9.73 7.60
CA GLU A 173 -25.25 -10.65 8.31
C GLU A 173 -26.44 -11.07 7.46
N LEU A 174 -27.07 -10.11 6.76
CA LEU A 174 -28.20 -10.39 5.87
C LEU A 174 -27.80 -11.38 4.79
N MET A 175 -26.67 -11.16 4.12
CA MET A 175 -26.18 -12.08 3.09
C MET A 175 -25.73 -13.43 3.68
N GLY A 176 -25.16 -13.42 4.89
CA GLY A 176 -24.78 -14.63 5.62
C GLY A 176 -25.98 -15.53 5.90
N ARG A 177 -27.14 -14.97 6.27
CA ARG A 177 -28.40 -15.71 6.44
C ARG A 177 -28.88 -16.37 5.14
N GLU A 178 -28.57 -15.78 3.99
CA GLU A 178 -28.85 -16.37 2.67
C GLU A 178 -27.78 -17.39 2.23
N GLY A 179 -26.71 -17.56 3.01
CA GLY A 179 -25.64 -18.54 2.76
C GLY A 179 -24.39 -17.97 2.07
N ALA A 180 -24.24 -16.65 1.98
CA ALA A 180 -23.01 -16.03 1.49
C ALA A 180 -21.85 -16.28 2.47
N SER A 181 -20.69 -16.69 1.95
CA SER A 181 -19.48 -16.91 2.74
C SER A 181 -18.60 -15.67 2.83
N PHE A 182 -18.87 -14.63 2.02
CA PHE A 182 -18.15 -13.37 2.09
C PHE A 182 -18.99 -12.20 1.55
N VAL A 183 -18.68 -11.01 2.05
CA VAL A 183 -19.10 -9.75 1.43
C VAL A 183 -17.89 -8.91 1.08
N GLY A 184 -17.89 -8.32 -0.11
CA GLY A 184 -16.79 -7.52 -0.62
C GLY A 184 -17.22 -6.13 -1.04
N THR A 185 -16.25 -5.22 -1.06
CA THR A 185 -16.44 -3.82 -1.46
C THR A 185 -15.20 -3.29 -2.17
N LEU A 186 -15.37 -2.15 -2.83
CA LEU A 186 -14.28 -1.33 -3.34
C LEU A 186 -13.32 -0.90 -2.19
N PRO A 187 -12.10 -0.43 -2.52
CA PRO A 187 -11.11 -0.04 -1.52
C PRO A 187 -11.68 0.93 -0.46
N LEU A 188 -11.34 0.67 0.81
CA LEU A 188 -11.79 1.46 1.97
C LEU A 188 -10.71 2.44 2.48
N LEU A 189 -9.84 2.87 1.59
CA LEU A 189 -8.62 3.63 1.89
C LEU A 189 -8.87 5.14 1.83
N ALA A 190 -8.11 5.90 2.63
CA ALA A 190 -8.24 7.34 2.75
C ALA A 190 -8.24 8.04 1.38
N SER A 191 -9.14 9.00 1.20
CA SER A 191 -9.32 9.76 -0.05
C SER A 191 -9.27 11.28 0.21
N PHE A 192 -9.25 12.06 -0.86
CA PHE A 192 -9.42 13.51 -0.78
C PHE A 192 -10.89 13.87 -1.03
N LEU A 193 -11.65 14.12 0.04
CA LEU A 193 -13.08 14.42 -0.04
C LEU A 193 -13.41 15.91 0.14
N ASP A 194 -12.39 16.76 0.11
CA ASP A 194 -12.54 18.22 0.13
C ASP A 194 -11.79 18.84 -1.07
N ASP A 195 -10.79 19.69 -0.86
CA ASP A 195 -9.94 20.24 -1.93
C ASP A 195 -8.49 19.76 -1.77
N PRO A 196 -7.91 19.01 -2.73
CA PRO A 196 -8.53 18.52 -3.97
C PRO A 196 -9.68 17.54 -3.72
N PHE A 197 -10.55 17.34 -4.71
CA PHE A 197 -11.67 16.38 -4.62
C PHE A 197 -11.40 15.18 -5.53
N GLU A 198 -10.97 14.08 -4.90
CA GLU A 198 -10.73 12.79 -5.53
C GLU A 198 -11.39 11.69 -4.70
N PRO A 199 -12.68 11.40 -4.94
CA PRO A 199 -13.41 10.35 -4.24
C PRO A 199 -13.15 8.95 -4.80
N SER A 200 -12.39 8.79 -5.89
CA SER A 200 -12.11 7.48 -6.46
C SER A 200 -11.38 6.57 -5.45
N PRO A 201 -11.93 5.38 -5.15
CA PRO A 201 -11.26 4.40 -4.29
C PRO A 201 -9.90 3.92 -4.84
N TYR A 202 -9.65 4.11 -6.15
CA TYR A 202 -8.43 3.69 -6.84
C TYR A 202 -7.34 4.76 -6.90
N ALA A 203 -7.61 5.97 -6.37
CA ALA A 203 -6.62 7.03 -6.18
C ALA A 203 -6.51 7.42 -4.68
N PRO A 204 -6.19 6.47 -3.79
CA PRO A 204 -6.16 6.74 -2.35
C PRO A 204 -4.98 7.64 -1.97
N VAL A 205 -5.15 8.41 -0.90
CA VAL A 205 -4.11 9.19 -0.23
C VAL A 205 -3.04 8.26 0.36
N SER A 206 -3.44 7.09 0.85
CA SER A 206 -2.54 6.06 1.37
C SER A 206 -3.15 4.67 1.23
N ARG A 207 -2.31 3.65 1.02
CA ARG A 207 -2.70 2.23 1.11
C ARG A 207 -2.57 1.64 2.51
N THR A 208 -2.26 2.47 3.49
CA THR A 208 -2.11 2.08 4.91
C THR A 208 -2.94 2.94 5.87
N CYS A 209 -3.82 3.80 5.34
CA CYS A 209 -4.75 4.58 6.16
C CYS A 209 -6.18 4.35 5.69
N TRP A 210 -7.09 4.08 6.62
CA TRP A 210 -8.49 3.86 6.33
C TRP A 210 -9.21 5.17 6.01
N ASN A 211 -10.29 5.11 5.23
CA ASN A 211 -11.10 6.26 4.89
C ASN A 211 -12.09 6.59 6.00
N GLU A 212 -11.94 7.76 6.62
CA GLU A 212 -12.86 8.26 7.63
C GLU A 212 -14.31 8.39 7.13
N PHE A 213 -14.52 8.44 5.82
CA PHE A 213 -15.85 8.43 5.21
C PHE A 213 -16.67 7.19 5.57
N TYR A 214 -16.05 6.05 5.85
CA TYR A 214 -16.76 4.82 6.20
C TYR A 214 -16.93 4.63 7.71
N ALA A 215 -16.41 5.52 8.55
CA ALA A 215 -16.71 5.50 9.97
C ALA A 215 -18.15 5.96 10.23
N ARG A 216 -18.79 5.44 11.29
CA ARG A 216 -20.01 6.00 11.87
C ARG A 216 -19.69 6.58 13.25
N PRO A 217 -19.41 7.89 13.33
CA PRO A 217 -19.18 8.55 14.60
C PRO A 217 -20.45 8.54 15.47
N GLU A 218 -20.30 8.42 16.78
CA GLU A 218 -21.40 8.59 17.73
C GLU A 218 -22.13 9.93 17.56
N GLY A 219 -23.46 9.90 17.70
CA GLY A 219 -24.30 11.09 17.57
C GLY A 219 -24.49 11.59 16.13
N LEU A 220 -23.98 10.92 15.11
CA LEU A 220 -24.26 11.25 13.70
C LEU A 220 -25.75 10.96 13.39
N PRO A 221 -26.56 11.97 13.04
CA PRO A 221 -27.94 11.74 12.64
C PRO A 221 -28.01 11.05 11.25
N PRO A 222 -29.00 10.16 11.01
CA PRO A 222 -29.21 9.56 9.70
C PRO A 222 -29.60 10.60 8.65
N ALA A 223 -29.56 10.23 7.37
CA ALA A 223 -30.12 11.04 6.31
C ALA A 223 -31.64 11.15 6.45
N GLY A 224 -32.20 12.29 6.07
CA GLY A 224 -33.65 12.45 5.95
C GLY A 224 -34.23 11.55 4.85
N PRO A 225 -35.57 11.47 4.73
CA PRO A 225 -36.26 10.57 3.80
C PRO A 225 -35.82 10.72 2.33
N GLU A 226 -35.40 11.92 1.93
CA GLU A 226 -34.89 12.20 0.59
C GLU A 226 -33.56 11.49 0.30
N GLY A 227 -32.68 11.39 1.30
CA GLY A 227 -31.38 10.70 1.19
C GLY A 227 -31.48 9.17 1.19
N LEU A 228 -32.66 8.61 1.45
CA LEU A 228 -32.93 7.16 1.43
C LEU A 228 -33.46 6.66 0.09
N ARG A 229 -33.90 7.55 -0.81
CA ARG A 229 -34.61 7.15 -2.04
C ARG A 229 -33.75 6.48 -3.10
N GLY A 230 -32.42 6.43 -2.95
CA GLY A 230 -31.52 5.70 -3.87
C GLY A 230 -31.43 6.25 -5.30
N GLU A 231 -32.26 7.23 -5.67
CA GLU A 231 -32.28 7.86 -7.00
C GLU A 231 -31.16 8.91 -7.20
N ALA A 232 -30.53 9.36 -6.12
CA ALA A 232 -29.48 10.37 -6.16
C ALA A 232 -28.07 9.78 -6.01
N LEU A 233 -27.12 10.33 -6.77
CA LEU A 233 -25.69 10.10 -6.58
C LEU A 233 -25.27 10.43 -5.13
N VAL A 234 -24.22 9.78 -4.65
CA VAL A 234 -23.67 10.06 -3.30
C VAL A 234 -23.05 11.46 -3.30
N ASP A 235 -23.54 12.33 -2.42
CA ASP A 235 -22.91 13.62 -2.12
C ASP A 235 -21.80 13.43 -1.09
N TYR A 236 -20.61 13.07 -1.57
CA TYR A 236 -19.45 12.80 -0.72
C TYR A 236 -19.09 13.97 0.19
N ARG A 237 -19.14 15.21 -0.32
CA ARG A 237 -18.76 16.40 0.45
C ARG A 237 -19.72 16.65 1.59
N SER A 238 -21.03 16.57 1.34
CA SER A 238 -22.05 16.74 2.37
C SER A 238 -21.96 15.65 3.45
N VAL A 239 -21.83 14.38 3.05
CA VAL A 239 -21.70 13.26 3.99
C VAL A 239 -20.41 13.38 4.80
N ALA A 240 -19.27 13.67 4.16
CA ALA A 240 -17.99 13.85 4.84
C ALA A 240 -18.02 15.03 5.83
N ALA A 241 -18.65 16.16 5.47
CA ALA A 241 -18.80 17.31 6.35
C ALA A 241 -19.62 16.98 7.61
N ARG A 242 -20.73 16.25 7.46
CA ARG A 242 -21.56 15.81 8.61
C ARG A 242 -20.81 14.84 9.52
N LYS A 243 -20.08 13.88 8.95
CA LYS A 243 -19.25 12.94 9.72
C LYS A 243 -18.14 13.66 10.47
N ARG A 244 -17.50 14.62 9.82
CA ARG A 244 -16.48 15.48 10.42
C ARG A 244 -17.03 16.28 11.60
N GLU A 245 -18.18 16.94 11.45
CA GLU A 245 -18.82 17.68 12.53
C GLU A 245 -19.13 16.79 13.76
N ALA A 246 -19.60 15.56 13.52
CA ALA A 246 -19.87 14.59 14.58
C ALA A 246 -18.57 14.16 15.31
N ILE A 247 -17.49 13.88 14.57
CA ILE A 247 -16.17 13.56 15.16
C ILE A 247 -15.64 14.75 15.97
N GLU A 248 -15.67 15.95 15.41
CA GLU A 248 -15.20 17.15 16.11
C GLU A 248 -16.02 17.43 17.38
N THR A 249 -17.31 17.10 17.37
CA THR A 249 -18.16 17.21 18.56
C THR A 249 -17.76 16.20 19.64
N GLN A 250 -17.47 14.95 19.27
CA GLN A 250 -16.94 13.96 20.20
C GLN A 250 -15.58 14.37 20.78
N LEU A 251 -14.71 14.95 19.94
CA LEU A 251 -13.40 15.44 20.37
C LEU A 251 -13.48 16.58 21.40
N ARG A 252 -14.52 17.41 21.34
CA ARG A 252 -14.79 18.49 22.30
C ARG A 252 -15.47 18.00 23.58
N ALA A 253 -16.07 16.81 23.58
CA ALA A 253 -16.81 16.29 24.72
C ALA A 253 -15.87 15.88 25.87
N PRO A 254 -16.26 16.12 27.15
CA PRO A 254 -15.56 15.54 28.28
C PRO A 254 -15.60 14.00 28.18
N GLY A 255 -14.44 13.36 28.19
CA GLY A 255 -14.34 11.90 28.10
C GLY A 255 -13.99 11.35 26.72
N ALA A 256 -13.59 12.20 25.76
CA ALA A 256 -12.97 11.73 24.52
C ALA A 256 -11.84 10.70 24.81
N PRO A 257 -11.77 9.56 24.09
CA PRO A 257 -10.89 8.43 24.40
C PRO A 257 -9.42 8.68 24.01
N TRP A 258 -8.87 9.82 24.44
CA TRP A 258 -7.49 10.22 24.15
C TRP A 258 -6.44 9.17 24.52
N PRO A 259 -6.51 8.52 25.70
CA PRO A 259 -5.54 7.47 26.04
C PRO A 259 -5.52 6.31 25.03
N GLN A 260 -6.68 5.91 24.51
CA GLN A 260 -6.80 4.85 23.51
C GLN A 260 -6.27 5.30 22.14
N ILE A 261 -6.56 6.55 21.75
CA ILE A 261 -6.08 7.14 20.50
C ILE A 261 -4.55 7.26 20.52
N GLU A 262 -3.97 7.74 21.62
CA GLU A 262 -2.53 7.87 21.81
C GLU A 262 -1.84 6.50 21.82
N ALA A 263 -2.42 5.51 22.51
CA ALA A 263 -1.92 4.14 22.48
C ALA A 263 -1.95 3.54 21.06
N TYR A 264 -3.03 3.78 20.31
CA TYR A 264 -3.14 3.35 18.92
C TYR A 264 -2.06 4.02 18.04
N ALA A 265 -1.85 5.32 18.17
CA ALA A 265 -0.81 6.04 17.41
C ALA A 265 0.61 5.57 17.76
N ALA A 266 0.87 5.25 19.04
CA ALA A 266 2.16 4.68 19.47
C ALA A 266 2.44 3.31 18.84
N CYS A 267 1.41 2.47 18.71
CA CYS A 267 1.51 1.18 18.02
C CYS A 267 1.56 1.32 16.48
N HIS A 268 1.08 2.44 15.94
CA HIS A 268 1.00 2.70 14.50
C HIS A 268 1.65 4.05 14.14
N PRO A 269 2.98 4.18 14.18
CA PRO A 269 3.66 5.48 14.02
C PRO A 269 3.37 6.21 12.69
N HIS A 270 2.99 5.47 11.64
CA HIS A 270 2.58 6.05 10.36
C HIS A 270 1.30 6.89 10.48
N VAL A 271 0.41 6.57 11.43
CA VAL A 271 -0.83 7.33 11.69
C VAL A 271 -0.50 8.73 12.20
N GLU A 272 0.51 8.87 13.05
CA GLU A 272 0.98 10.19 13.51
C GLU A 272 1.52 11.00 12.34
N ARG A 273 2.37 10.40 11.49
CA ARG A 273 2.90 11.05 10.28
C ARG A 273 1.77 11.45 9.32
N TYR A 274 0.78 10.59 9.12
CA TYR A 274 -0.41 10.85 8.31
C TYR A 274 -1.22 12.03 8.86
N ALA A 275 -1.46 12.06 10.18
CA ALA A 275 -2.18 13.16 10.81
C ALA A 275 -1.43 14.50 10.67
N ARG A 276 -0.10 14.51 10.82
CA ARG A 276 0.73 15.69 10.56
C ARG A 276 0.67 16.14 9.11
N PHE A 277 0.76 15.20 8.17
CA PHE A 277 0.63 15.46 6.73
C PHE A 277 -0.70 16.14 6.41
N ARG A 278 -1.83 15.56 6.85
CA ARG A 278 -3.17 16.14 6.62
C ARG A 278 -3.34 17.50 7.28
N ALA A 279 -2.83 17.66 8.51
CA ALA A 279 -2.87 18.93 9.24
C ALA A 279 -2.07 20.04 8.57
N PHE A 280 -0.88 19.72 8.06
CA PHE A 280 -0.09 20.67 7.29
C PHE A 280 -0.72 20.98 5.93
N GLN A 281 -1.28 19.98 5.25
CA GLN A 281 -2.00 20.16 3.99
C GLN A 281 -3.15 21.16 4.15
N ARG A 282 -3.98 20.99 5.19
CA ARG A 282 -5.08 21.91 5.50
C ARG A 282 -4.60 23.33 5.71
N ARG A 283 -3.51 23.51 6.47
CA ARG A 283 -2.92 24.83 6.75
C ARG A 283 -2.32 25.48 5.52
N SER A 284 -1.60 24.71 4.71
CA SER A 284 -0.88 25.19 3.53
C SER A 284 -1.79 25.52 2.35
N ARG A 285 -2.97 24.89 2.28
CA ARG A 285 -3.95 25.03 1.17
C ARG A 285 -3.35 24.73 -0.21
N THR A 286 -2.32 23.89 -0.25
CA THR A 286 -1.68 23.42 -1.47
C THR A 286 -1.17 22.00 -1.27
N ASN A 287 -0.78 21.35 -2.37
CA ASN A 287 -0.27 19.98 -2.35
C ASN A 287 1.19 19.95 -1.92
N TRP A 288 1.63 18.79 -1.44
CA TRP A 288 2.95 18.66 -0.82
C TRP A 288 4.12 19.02 -1.73
N GLN A 289 3.93 18.85 -3.04
CA GLN A 289 4.92 19.21 -4.06
C GLN A 289 5.26 20.71 -4.05
N ALA A 290 4.33 21.56 -3.59
CA ALA A 290 4.48 23.01 -3.48
C ALA A 290 4.79 23.49 -2.04
N TRP A 291 4.96 22.58 -1.08
CA TRP A 291 5.31 22.97 0.29
C TRP A 291 6.74 23.52 0.36
N PRO A 292 7.02 24.41 1.34
CA PRO A 292 8.38 24.82 1.64
C PRO A 292 9.19 23.68 2.26
N GLU A 293 10.52 23.79 2.22
CA GLU A 293 11.38 22.97 3.06
C GLU A 293 11.33 23.43 4.52
N PRO A 294 11.41 22.51 5.50
CA PRO A 294 11.68 21.07 5.37
C PRO A 294 10.42 20.18 5.22
N GLN A 295 9.22 20.76 5.11
CA GLN A 295 7.97 19.99 5.09
C GLN A 295 7.79 19.18 3.82
N ARG A 296 8.20 19.74 2.67
CA ARG A 296 8.18 19.02 1.41
C ARG A 296 9.04 17.75 1.46
N SER A 297 10.21 17.78 2.09
CA SER A 297 11.10 16.62 2.21
C SER A 297 10.78 15.64 3.34
N GLY A 298 9.66 15.82 4.06
CA GLY A 298 9.15 14.83 5.00
C GLY A 298 9.18 15.21 6.48
N THR A 299 9.63 16.43 6.83
CA THR A 299 9.72 16.87 8.24
C THR A 299 8.65 17.91 8.54
N ILE A 300 7.63 17.51 9.32
CA ILE A 300 6.55 18.40 9.78
C ILE A 300 6.54 18.42 11.31
N ASP A 301 6.91 19.56 11.88
CA ASP A 301 6.91 19.79 13.33
C ASP A 301 5.51 20.16 13.84
N MET A 302 5.26 19.93 15.13
CA MET A 302 3.97 20.17 15.77
C MET A 302 3.58 21.65 15.82
N GLU A 303 4.56 22.55 15.73
CA GLU A 303 4.37 24.00 15.64
C GLU A 303 3.92 24.45 14.24
N ALA A 304 4.15 23.62 13.22
CA ALA A 304 3.87 23.94 11.84
C ALA A 304 2.48 23.49 11.37
N ILE A 305 1.65 22.91 12.26
CA ILE A 305 0.36 22.31 11.92
C ILE A 305 -0.79 22.92 12.72
N ASP A 306 -2.01 22.76 12.20
CA ASP A 306 -3.22 22.94 12.99
C ASP A 306 -3.38 21.75 13.94
N ARG A 307 -3.38 22.02 15.25
CA ARG A 307 -3.47 20.97 16.27
C ARG A 307 -4.84 20.31 16.32
N ASP A 308 -5.91 21.02 15.96
CA ASP A 308 -7.25 20.45 15.93
C ASP A 308 -7.41 19.54 14.71
N GLU A 309 -6.82 19.91 13.56
CA GLU A 309 -6.78 19.04 12.37
C GLU A 309 -5.96 17.76 12.62
N TYR A 310 -4.82 17.90 13.29
CA TYR A 310 -3.99 16.76 13.70
C TYR A 310 -4.77 15.79 14.60
N ARG A 311 -5.43 16.34 15.62
CA ARG A 311 -6.28 15.61 16.57
C ARG A 311 -7.45 14.92 15.88
N TYR A 312 -8.10 15.60 14.93
CA TYR A 312 -9.15 15.04 14.10
C TYR A 312 -8.66 13.79 13.36
N HIS A 313 -7.53 13.88 12.67
CA HIS A 313 -7.04 12.75 11.88
C HIS A 313 -6.54 11.58 12.72
N LEU A 314 -5.95 11.82 13.90
CA LEU A 314 -5.64 10.75 14.85
C LEU A 314 -6.91 10.00 15.29
N PHE A 315 -7.92 10.74 15.74
CA PHE A 315 -9.19 10.16 16.16
C PHE A 315 -9.87 9.42 15.02
N ALA A 316 -9.93 10.01 13.83
CA ALA A 316 -10.60 9.42 12.68
C ALA A 316 -9.95 8.10 12.25
N GLN A 317 -8.61 8.01 12.25
CA GLN A 317 -7.91 6.76 11.97
C GLN A 317 -8.16 5.70 13.05
N TRP A 318 -8.09 6.08 14.33
CA TRP A 318 -8.40 5.17 15.43
C TRP A 318 -9.84 4.65 15.39
N LEU A 319 -10.81 5.54 15.19
CA LEU A 319 -12.24 5.21 15.11
C LEU A 319 -12.49 4.24 13.95
N THR A 320 -11.98 4.58 12.76
CA THR A 320 -12.20 3.76 11.56
C THR A 320 -11.54 2.40 11.69
N ALA A 321 -10.30 2.33 12.20
CA ALA A 321 -9.60 1.08 12.49
C ALA A 321 -10.37 0.21 13.49
N THR A 322 -10.84 0.79 14.59
CA THR A 322 -11.63 0.09 15.60
C THR A 322 -12.92 -0.48 15.01
N GLN A 323 -13.62 0.29 14.18
CA GLN A 323 -14.88 -0.14 13.56
C GLN A 323 -14.66 -1.22 12.50
N ILE A 324 -13.61 -1.15 11.68
CA ILE A 324 -13.35 -2.17 10.66
C ILE A 324 -12.88 -3.48 11.29
N ASP A 325 -12.07 -3.40 12.37
CA ASP A 325 -11.67 -4.57 13.16
C ASP A 325 -12.90 -5.25 13.77
N ALA A 326 -13.78 -4.46 14.41
CA ALA A 326 -15.01 -4.96 14.99
C ALA A 326 -15.94 -5.57 13.94
N ALA A 327 -16.12 -4.92 12.78
CA ALA A 327 -16.90 -5.44 11.67
C ALA A 327 -16.35 -6.77 11.15
N ALA A 328 -15.03 -6.86 10.98
CA ALA A 328 -14.38 -8.07 10.50
C ALA A 328 -14.48 -9.23 11.49
N VAL A 329 -14.31 -8.98 12.80
CA VAL A 329 -14.54 -9.99 13.86
C VAL A 329 -16.00 -10.46 13.83
N HIS A 330 -16.94 -9.51 13.87
CA HIS A 330 -18.35 -9.81 13.91
C HIS A 330 -18.83 -10.63 12.72
N LEU A 331 -18.44 -10.25 11.50
CA LEU A 331 -18.81 -10.98 10.29
C LEU A 331 -18.23 -12.40 10.29
N ARG A 332 -16.96 -12.58 10.73
CA ARG A 332 -16.35 -13.91 10.83
C ARG A 332 -17.06 -14.81 11.84
N ASP A 333 -17.48 -14.27 12.98
CA ASP A 333 -18.25 -15.00 13.99
C ASP A 333 -19.61 -15.47 13.45
N HIS A 334 -20.12 -14.81 12.40
CA HIS A 334 -21.33 -15.19 11.66
C HIS A 334 -21.04 -15.97 10.37
N GLY A 335 -19.79 -16.44 10.18
CA GLY A 335 -19.40 -17.26 9.02
C GLY A 335 -19.22 -16.48 7.71
N VAL A 336 -19.16 -15.16 7.77
CA VAL A 336 -18.99 -14.27 6.61
C VAL A 336 -17.61 -13.63 6.63
N GLY A 337 -16.79 -13.92 5.63
CA GLY A 337 -15.48 -13.29 5.47
C GLY A 337 -15.57 -11.89 4.85
N LEU A 338 -14.71 -10.98 5.29
CA LEU A 338 -14.55 -9.69 4.62
C LEU A 338 -13.66 -9.84 3.39
N TYR A 339 -14.16 -9.42 2.23
CA TYR A 339 -13.41 -9.37 0.98
C TYR A 339 -13.01 -7.91 0.68
N LEU A 340 -11.71 -7.60 0.84
CA LEU A 340 -11.17 -6.28 0.52
C LEU A 340 -10.50 -6.24 -0.87
N ASP A 341 -10.41 -5.03 -1.40
CA ASP A 341 -9.78 -4.72 -2.68
C ASP A 341 -8.55 -3.83 -2.48
N TYR A 342 -7.40 -4.27 -3.00
CA TYR A 342 -6.11 -3.59 -2.91
C TYR A 342 -5.80 -2.85 -4.21
N PRO A 343 -5.82 -1.50 -4.23
CA PRO A 343 -5.60 -0.74 -5.45
C PRO A 343 -4.12 -0.75 -5.86
N VAL A 344 -3.92 -0.64 -7.18
CA VAL A 344 -2.59 -0.64 -7.82
C VAL A 344 -1.69 0.53 -7.37
N GLY A 345 -2.27 1.71 -7.16
CA GLY A 345 -1.56 2.97 -6.97
C GLY A 345 -2.05 3.82 -5.82
N VAL A 346 -1.47 5.02 -5.72
CA VAL A 346 -1.82 6.08 -4.76
C VAL A 346 -1.86 7.41 -5.48
N HIS A 347 -2.66 8.35 -4.99
CA HIS A 347 -2.70 9.69 -5.53
C HIS A 347 -1.30 10.34 -5.49
N PRO A 348 -0.84 11.04 -6.54
CA PRO A 348 0.50 11.66 -6.58
C PRO A 348 0.69 12.75 -5.50
N ASP A 349 -0.39 13.39 -5.08
CA ASP A 349 -0.40 14.33 -3.96
C ASP A 349 -0.73 13.66 -2.61
N GLY A 350 -0.80 12.34 -2.55
CA GLY A 350 -1.15 11.56 -1.37
C GLY A 350 -0.02 11.45 -0.35
N PHE A 351 -0.38 10.96 0.84
CA PHE A 351 0.54 10.70 1.95
C PHE A 351 1.62 9.69 1.56
N ASP A 352 1.27 8.58 0.91
CA ASP A 352 2.26 7.56 0.53
C ASP A 352 3.30 8.12 -0.44
N ALA A 353 2.87 8.96 -1.39
CA ALA A 353 3.76 9.63 -2.34
C ALA A 353 4.68 10.65 -1.66
N TRP A 354 4.19 11.36 -0.64
CA TRP A 354 4.99 12.30 0.17
C TRP A 354 5.95 11.60 1.13
N ASP A 355 5.48 10.57 1.85
CA ASP A 355 6.25 9.83 2.85
C ASP A 355 7.35 8.98 2.20
N GLY A 356 7.04 8.46 1.02
CA GLY A 356 7.87 7.56 0.24
C GLY A 356 8.42 8.19 -1.04
N GLN A 357 8.67 9.49 -1.12
CA GLN A 357 9.08 10.16 -2.38
C GLN A 357 10.14 9.40 -3.19
N GLY A 358 11.20 8.93 -2.52
CA GLY A 358 12.28 8.17 -3.16
C GLY A 358 11.89 6.78 -3.68
N LEU A 359 10.67 6.30 -3.40
CA LEU A 359 10.12 5.04 -3.88
C LEU A 359 9.37 5.19 -5.21
N PHE A 360 9.04 6.40 -5.66
CA PHE A 360 8.21 6.61 -6.85
C PHE A 360 9.04 7.22 -7.99
N ALA A 361 8.81 6.77 -9.22
CA ALA A 361 9.48 7.32 -10.38
C ALA A 361 8.80 8.64 -10.80
N GLU A 362 9.50 9.76 -10.62
CA GLU A 362 9.00 11.06 -11.07
C GLU A 362 8.99 11.16 -12.59
N GLY A 363 8.00 11.84 -13.16
CA GLY A 363 7.85 12.00 -14.61
C GLY A 363 7.32 10.76 -15.34
N MET A 364 6.93 9.70 -14.62
CA MET A 364 6.24 8.54 -15.17
C MET A 364 4.88 8.34 -14.51
N ASN A 365 3.89 7.95 -15.31
CA ASN A 365 2.59 7.50 -14.82
C ASN A 365 2.38 6.03 -15.21
N VAL A 366 1.65 5.32 -14.35
CA VAL A 366 1.14 3.99 -14.66
C VAL A 366 -0.09 4.13 -15.54
N GLY A 367 -0.27 3.16 -16.43
CA GLY A 367 -1.37 3.14 -17.37
C GLY A 367 -1.49 1.79 -18.05
N ALA A 368 -2.27 1.77 -19.13
CA ALA A 368 -2.40 0.62 -20.00
C ALA A 368 -2.12 1.02 -21.46
N PRO A 369 -1.49 0.15 -22.27
CA PRO A 369 -1.34 0.39 -23.70
C PRO A 369 -2.71 0.46 -24.39
N PRO A 370 -2.78 0.99 -25.62
CA PRO A 370 -3.98 0.97 -26.44
C PRO A 370 -4.64 -0.40 -26.53
N ASP A 371 -5.97 -0.41 -26.48
CA ASP A 371 -6.78 -1.60 -26.70
C ASP A 371 -8.01 -1.31 -27.58
N GLY A 372 -8.83 -2.33 -27.83
CA GLY A 372 -10.02 -2.23 -28.68
C GLY A 372 -11.12 -1.30 -28.15
N PHE A 373 -11.18 -1.05 -26.84
CA PHE A 373 -12.13 -0.15 -26.20
C PHE A 373 -11.55 1.26 -26.04
N GLN A 374 -10.26 1.35 -25.69
CA GLN A 374 -9.54 2.59 -25.46
C GLN A 374 -8.32 2.70 -26.38
N ARG A 375 -8.55 3.23 -27.58
CA ARG A 375 -7.54 3.33 -28.65
C ARG A 375 -6.33 4.21 -28.31
N ALA A 376 -6.47 5.13 -27.36
CA ALA A 376 -5.37 5.98 -26.90
C ALA A 376 -4.53 5.33 -25.79
N GLY A 377 -4.97 4.17 -25.28
CA GLY A 377 -4.50 3.65 -24.00
C GLY A 377 -5.06 4.46 -22.82
N GLN A 378 -4.55 4.15 -21.64
CA GLN A 378 -5.01 4.75 -20.39
C GLN A 378 -3.81 5.33 -19.65
N ASP A 379 -3.98 6.52 -19.11
CA ASP A 379 -3.11 7.09 -18.08
C ASP A 379 -3.94 7.12 -16.79
N TRP A 380 -3.47 6.41 -15.76
CA TRP A 380 -4.16 6.32 -14.47
C TRP A 380 -3.70 7.39 -13.47
N GLY A 381 -2.77 8.26 -13.86
CA GLY A 381 -2.43 9.49 -13.13
C GLY A 381 -1.58 9.30 -11.87
N PHE A 382 -1.11 8.09 -11.57
CA PHE A 382 -0.22 7.83 -10.44
C PHE A 382 1.15 7.29 -10.87
N ARG A 383 2.16 7.56 -10.05
CA ARG A 383 3.56 7.23 -10.33
C ARG A 383 3.84 5.74 -10.04
N PRO A 384 4.63 5.03 -10.87
CA PRO A 384 5.05 3.67 -10.54
C PRO A 384 6.05 3.69 -9.38
N MET A 385 6.04 2.63 -8.57
CA MET A 385 7.10 2.42 -7.59
C MET A 385 8.37 1.89 -8.28
N LEU A 386 9.53 2.33 -7.81
CA LEU A 386 10.84 1.95 -8.32
C LEU A 386 11.24 0.56 -7.76
N PRO A 387 11.45 -0.46 -8.61
CA PRO A 387 11.77 -1.81 -8.14
C PRO A 387 13.05 -1.89 -7.31
N ALA A 388 14.08 -1.12 -7.67
CA ALA A 388 15.33 -1.04 -6.92
C ALA A 388 15.13 -0.40 -5.53
N ALA A 389 14.40 0.70 -5.46
CA ALA A 389 14.09 1.37 -4.19
C ALA A 389 13.28 0.48 -3.25
N LEU A 390 12.29 -0.26 -3.79
CA LEU A 390 11.52 -1.24 -3.02
C LEU A 390 12.41 -2.35 -2.46
N ARG A 391 13.35 -2.87 -3.27
CA ARG A 391 14.33 -3.86 -2.82
C ARG A 391 15.24 -3.32 -1.72
N GLU A 392 15.79 -2.13 -1.89
CA GLU A 392 16.64 -1.49 -0.86
C GLU A 392 15.88 -1.28 0.46
N GLN A 393 14.56 -1.03 0.40
CA GLN A 393 13.71 -0.95 1.60
C GLN A 393 13.21 -2.31 2.11
N GLY A 394 13.69 -3.42 1.54
CA GLY A 394 13.29 -4.76 1.96
C GLY A 394 11.82 -5.08 1.68
N TYR A 395 11.24 -4.46 0.65
CA TYR A 395 9.81 -4.50 0.30
C TYR A 395 8.86 -4.01 1.38
N ARG A 396 9.35 -3.30 2.41
CA ARG A 396 8.57 -2.84 3.56
C ARG A 396 7.27 -2.10 3.19
N PRO A 397 7.22 -1.19 2.19
CA PRO A 397 5.97 -0.53 1.79
C PRO A 397 4.87 -1.51 1.35
N LEU A 398 5.21 -2.49 0.50
CA LEU A 398 4.27 -3.51 0.05
C LEU A 398 3.85 -4.43 1.21
N ILE A 399 4.81 -4.86 2.03
CA ILE A 399 4.55 -5.72 3.21
C ILE A 399 3.58 -5.03 4.17
N ASN A 400 3.82 -3.76 4.49
CA ASN A 400 2.97 -3.00 5.40
C ASN A 400 1.55 -2.84 4.85
N ALA A 401 1.42 -2.53 3.56
CA ALA A 401 0.12 -2.40 2.92
C ALA A 401 -0.65 -3.73 2.89
N LEU A 402 0.01 -4.85 2.57
CA LEU A 402 -0.62 -6.17 2.64
C LEU A 402 -1.02 -6.56 4.06
N ARG A 403 -0.15 -6.32 5.06
CA ARG A 403 -0.45 -6.57 6.49
C ARG A 403 -1.65 -5.75 6.95
N HIS A 404 -1.74 -4.48 6.56
CA HIS A 404 -2.86 -3.61 6.90
C HIS A 404 -4.21 -4.17 6.41
N HIS A 405 -4.27 -4.62 5.16
CA HIS A 405 -5.50 -5.18 4.60
C HIS A 405 -5.81 -6.58 5.14
N MET A 406 -4.81 -7.46 5.20
CA MET A 406 -4.97 -8.86 5.62
C MET A 406 -5.20 -9.02 7.13
N ALA A 407 -4.98 -7.99 7.94
CA ALA A 407 -5.34 -8.00 9.36
C ALA A 407 -6.86 -8.17 9.57
N VAL A 408 -7.67 -7.66 8.63
CA VAL A 408 -9.14 -7.72 8.70
C VAL A 408 -9.77 -8.57 7.60
N ALA A 409 -9.13 -8.65 6.43
CA ALA A 409 -9.66 -9.35 5.29
C ALA A 409 -9.54 -10.88 5.41
N SER A 410 -10.60 -11.59 5.04
CA SER A 410 -10.56 -13.03 4.77
C SER A 410 -10.15 -13.34 3.33
N MET A 411 -10.34 -12.37 2.42
CA MET A 411 -9.94 -12.43 1.03
C MET A 411 -9.47 -11.05 0.57
N LEU A 412 -8.36 -10.99 -0.16
CA LEU A 412 -7.83 -9.75 -0.73
C LEU A 412 -7.75 -9.88 -2.26
N ARG A 413 -8.48 -9.03 -2.99
CA ARG A 413 -8.25 -8.83 -4.42
C ARG A 413 -7.05 -7.92 -4.58
N ILE A 414 -6.13 -8.33 -5.45
CA ILE A 414 -5.03 -7.49 -5.91
C ILE A 414 -5.47 -6.92 -7.26
N ASP A 415 -5.81 -5.64 -7.27
CA ASP A 415 -6.13 -4.95 -8.49
C ASP A 415 -4.91 -4.92 -9.41
N HIS A 416 -5.15 -5.13 -10.71
CA HIS A 416 -4.09 -5.21 -11.71
C HIS A 416 -2.90 -6.10 -11.28
N VAL A 417 -3.17 -7.37 -10.93
CA VAL A 417 -2.17 -8.32 -10.41
C VAL A 417 -0.91 -8.45 -11.27
N MET A 418 -1.00 -8.14 -12.56
CA MET A 418 0.14 -8.08 -13.49
C MET A 418 1.22 -7.07 -13.04
N GLY A 419 0.87 -6.05 -12.26
CA GLY A 419 1.85 -5.12 -11.69
C GLY A 419 2.80 -5.74 -10.65
N LEU A 420 2.61 -7.02 -10.28
CA LEU A 420 3.57 -7.78 -9.48
C LEU A 420 4.69 -8.44 -10.32
N HIS A 421 4.53 -8.48 -11.65
CA HIS A 421 5.53 -8.95 -12.60
C HIS A 421 6.37 -7.77 -13.09
#